data_AF-A0A6G1YPK0-F1
#
_entry.id   AF-A0A6G1YPK0-F1
#
_cell.length_a   1.000
_cell.length_b   1.000
_cell.length_c   1.000
_cell.angle_alpha   90.00
_cell.angle_beta   90.00
_cell.angle_gamma   90.00
#
_symmetry.space_group_name_H-M   'P 1'
#
loop_
_entity.id
_entity.type
_entity.pdbx_description
1 polymer ?
#
loop_
_entity_poly.entity_id
_entity_poly.type
_entity_poly.pdbx_seq_one_letter_code
_entity_poly.pdbx_strand_id
1 'polypeptide(L)' 'MESNLDSVAWITIHGEKQIATLNLVKGIDVYGEKLVKYDGEEYRVWDPFRSKLAGAL' A
#
# COMPACT_ATOMS: atom_id res chain seq x y z
N MET A 1 1.63 21.56 14.14
CA MET A 1 1.60 20.09 14.07
C MET A 1 1.21 19.76 12.64
N GLU A 2 2.19 19.82 11.73
CA GLU A 2 1.99 19.38 10.34
C GLU A 2 2.20 17.88 10.32
N SER A 3 1.12 17.12 10.42
CA SER A 3 1.12 15.70 10.07
C SER A 3 1.27 15.62 8.55
N ASN A 4 2.51 15.56 8.05
CA ASN A 4 2.75 15.17 6.67
C ASN A 4 2.23 13.75 6.50
N LEU A 5 1.07 13.65 5.86
CA LEU A 5 0.37 12.42 5.53
C LEU A 5 1.07 11.75 4.33
N ASP A 6 2.37 11.47 4.44
CA ASP A 6 3.04 10.58 3.48
C ASP A 6 2.68 9.13 3.82
N SER A 7 1.39 8.82 3.74
CA SER A 7 0.83 7.49 4.03
C SER A 7 0.96 6.51 2.86
N VAL A 8 1.61 6.95 1.77
CA VAL A 8 1.73 6.24 0.50
C VAL A 8 3.19 5.95 0.21
N ALA A 9 3.52 4.67 0.05
CA ALA A 9 4.85 4.18 -0.27
C ALA A 9 4.86 3.48 -1.64
N TRP A 10 5.96 3.60 -2.37
CA TRP A 10 6.18 2.82 -3.58
C TRP A 10 6.97 1.56 -3.24
N ILE A 11 6.38 0.40 -3.50
CA ILE A 11 7.04 -0.90 -3.29
C ILE A 11 7.23 -1.62 -4.62
N THR A 12 8.36 -2.30 -4.78
CA THR A 12 8.63 -3.08 -6.00
C THR A 12 8.30 -4.54 -5.73
N ILE A 13 7.32 -5.08 -6.46
CA ILE A 13 6.87 -6.46 -6.33
C ILE A 13 7.08 -7.13 -7.68
N HIS A 14 7.89 -8.20 -7.72
CA HIS A 14 8.23 -8.92 -8.97
C HIS A 14 8.79 -8.03 -10.11
N GLY A 15 9.46 -6.92 -9.77
CA GLY A 15 10.03 -5.99 -10.75
C GLY A 15 9.09 -4.86 -11.18
N GLU A 16 7.82 -4.88 -10.75
CA GLU A 16 6.86 -3.81 -11.00
C GLU A 16 6.74 -2.89 -9.78
N LYS A 17 6.76 -1.59 -10.00
CA LYS A 17 6.47 -0.61 -8.94
C LYS A 17 4.97 -0.53 -8.73
N GLN A 18 4.55 -0.76 -7.50
CA GLN A 18 3.17 -0.67 -7.07
C GLN A 18 3.07 0.28 -5.89
N ILE A 19 1.95 1.00 -5.83
CA ILE A 19 1.63 1.88 -4.73
C ILE A 19 1.11 1.02 -3.57
N ALA A 20 1.56 1.29 -2.36
CA ALA A 20 1.07 0.65 -1.17
C ALA A 20 0.93 1.65 -0.02
N THR A 21 0.04 1.34 0.91
CA THR A 21 -0.16 2.12 2.13
C THR A 21 0.22 1.29 3.34
N LEU A 22 0.74 1.91 4.39
CA LEU A 22 1.01 1.21 5.64
C LEU A 22 -0.29 0.60 6.19
N ASN A 23 -0.26 -0.70 6.50
CA ASN A 23 -1.41 -1.37 7.10
C ASN A 23 -1.46 -1.03 8.60
N LEU A 24 -2.40 -0.17 8.98
CA LEU A 24 -2.58 0.26 10.37
C LEU A 24 -2.99 -0.88 11.31
N VAL A 25 -3.61 -1.95 10.77
CA VAL A 25 -4.00 -3.14 11.53
C VAL A 25 -3.36 -4.38 10.90
N LYS A 26 -2.23 -4.81 11.46
CA LYS A 26 -1.45 -5.95 10.98
C LYS A 26 -2.30 -7.23 11.01
N GLY A 27 -2.31 -7.97 9.90
CA GLY A 27 -2.92 -9.31 9.83
C GLY A 27 -4.41 -9.36 9.47
N ILE A 28 -5.04 -8.24 9.07
CA ILE A 28 -6.41 -8.24 8.53
C ILE A 28 -6.37 -7.88 7.05
N ASP A 29 -6.69 -8.85 6.19
CA ASP A 29 -7.06 -8.60 4.81
C ASP A 29 -8.57 -8.30 4.76
N VAL A 30 -8.94 -7.09 4.31
CA VAL A 30 -10.36 -6.70 4.28
C VAL A 30 -11.01 -7.10 2.95
N TYR A 31 -10.21 -7.20 1.87
CA TYR A 31 -10.69 -7.48 0.52
C TYR A 31 -9.83 -8.50 -0.26
N GLY A 32 -9.01 -9.31 0.42
CA GLY A 32 -8.04 -10.19 -0.26
C GLY A 32 -6.91 -9.43 -0.95
N GLU A 33 -6.58 -8.24 -0.44
CA GLU A 33 -5.54 -7.36 -0.96
C GLU A 33 -4.17 -7.99 -0.72
N LYS A 34 -3.22 -7.78 -1.64
CA LYS A 34 -1.86 -8.31 -1.47
C LYS A 34 -1.17 -7.55 -0.33
N LEU A 35 -1.06 -8.20 0.83
CA LEU A 35 -0.28 -7.69 1.95
C LEU A 35 1.19 -8.05 1.73
N VAL A 36 2.04 -7.03 1.76
CA VAL A 36 3.49 -7.17 1.56
C VAL A 36 4.19 -6.71 2.83
N LYS A 37 5.04 -7.56 3.38
CA LYS A 37 5.91 -7.19 4.50
C LYS A 37 7.20 -6.61 3.95
N TYR A 38 7.47 -5.35 4.28
CA TYR A 38 8.70 -4.66 3.91
C TYR A 38 9.27 -3.98 5.16
N ASP A 39 10.55 -4.22 5.44
CA ASP A 39 11.26 -3.61 6.57
C ASP A 39 10.59 -3.82 7.95
N GLY A 40 10.00 -4.99 8.18
CA GLY A 40 9.30 -5.32 9.44
C GLY A 40 7.89 -4.73 9.58
N GLU A 41 7.47 -3.89 8.64
CA GLU A 41 6.14 -3.31 8.56
C GLU A 41 5.29 -3.97 7.47
N GLU A 42 3.97 -3.98 7.66
CA GLU A 42 3.02 -4.58 6.72
C GLU A 42 2.39 -3.48 5.88
N TYR A 43 2.47 -3.63 4.56
CA TYR A 43 1.93 -2.70 3.59
C TYR A 43 0.81 -3.37 2.81
N ARG A 44 -0.21 -2.58 2.49
CA ARG A 44 -1.34 -2.98 1.68
C ARG A 44 -1.16 -2.39 0.29
N VAL A 45 -1.04 -3.26 -0.71
CA VAL A 45 -0.95 -2.84 -2.11
C VAL A 45 -2.28 -2.25 -2.57
N TRP A 46 -2.22 -1.10 -3.23
CA TRP A 46 -3.34 -0.52 -3.95
C TRP A 46 -3.33 -0.96 -5.41
N ASP A 47 -4.40 -1.65 -5.79
CA ASP A 47 -4.65 -2.02 -7.18
C ASP A 47 -5.19 -0.80 -7.96
N PRO A 48 -4.47 -0.28 -8.97
CA PRO A 48 -4.89 0.88 -9.75
C PRO A 48 -6.15 0.62 -10.59
N PHE A 49 -6.46 -0.65 -10.91
CA PHE A 49 -7.68 -1.01 -11.62
C PHE A 49 -8.90 -1.06 -10.70
N ARG A 50 -8.69 -1.11 -9.37
CA ARG A 50 -9.76 -1.11 -8.36
C ARG A 50 -9.92 0.23 -7.66
N SER A 51 -8.92 1.11 -7.70
CA SER A 51 -8.97 2.44 -7.07
C SER A 51 -8.68 3.55 -8.08
N LYS A 52 -9.67 4.44 -8.28
CA LYS A 52 -9.53 5.61 -9.15
C LYS A 52 -8.40 6.54 -8.71
N LEU A 53 -8.16 6.62 -7.40
CA LEU A 53 -7.07 7.44 -6.84
C LEU A 53 -5.71 6.79 -7.11
N ALA A 54 -5.60 5.47 -6.94
CA ALA A 54 -4.37 4.75 -7.23
C ALA A 54 -4.01 4.79 -8.72
N GLY A 55 -4.99 4.81 -9.62
CA GLY A 55 -4.74 5.00 -11.05
C GLY A 55 -4.39 6.43 -11.48
N ALA A 56 -4.56 7.41 -10.60
CA ALA A 56 -4.25 8.82 -10.88
C ALA A 56 -2.88 9.27 -10.35
N LEU A 57 -2.26 8.46 -9.49
CA LEU A 57 -0.92 8.66 -8.93
C LEU A 57 0.15 7.95 -9.76
#